data_AF-A0A0S8HPR2-F1
#
_entry.id   AF-A0A0S8HPR2-F1
#
_cell.length_a   1.000
_cell.length_b   1.000
_cell.length_c   1.000
_cell.angle_alpha   90.00
_cell.angle_beta   90.00
_cell.angle_gamma   90.00
#
_symmetry.space_group_name_H-M   'P 1'
#
loop_
_entity.id
_entity.type
_entity.pdbx_description
1 polymer ?
#
loop_
_entity_poly.entity_id
_entity_poly.type
_entity_poly.pdbx_seq_one_letter_code
_entity_poly.pdbx_strand_id
1 'polypeptide(L)'
;MTYTSPYSARPAGRSSSAAGLFWFMLLSLTGLCALASAVLLPEYAALLELEGRRDALAHQVQCEQRLAAYNDRLIRAMETDPVLRTRLMMRHCNYRPARFQTLPVDLPPAELAVPSRILQEAMLPPAPREDAFAAAGRRLSDPLQRTGVVVVSLLMVAAALFLFAPRTETPTR
;
A
#
# COMPACT_ATOMS: atom_id res chain seq x y z
N MET A 1 -63.65 -27.86 -53.11
CA MET A 1 -62.34 -28.49 -52.87
C MET A 1 -61.35 -27.39 -52.50
N THR A 2 -61.10 -27.25 -51.21
CA THR A 2 -60.32 -26.18 -50.59
C THR A 2 -58.89 -26.65 -50.37
N TYR A 3 -57.92 -26.01 -51.05
CA TYR A 3 -56.49 -26.21 -50.81
C TYR A 3 -56.04 -25.24 -49.70
N THR A 4 -55.80 -25.75 -48.50
CA THR A 4 -55.13 -24.99 -47.43
C THR A 4 -53.62 -25.20 -47.53
N SER A 5 -52.92 -24.13 -47.87
CA SER A 5 -51.46 -24.01 -47.83
C SER A 5 -50.93 -24.11 -46.38
N PRO A 6 -49.92 -24.94 -46.10
CA PRO A 6 -49.21 -24.90 -44.82
C PRO A 6 -48.06 -23.88 -44.92
N TYR A 7 -48.36 -22.59 -44.74
CA TYR A 7 -47.35 -21.64 -44.29
C TYR A 7 -47.03 -21.96 -42.83
N SER A 8 -45.98 -22.74 -42.60
CA SER A 8 -45.39 -22.90 -41.28
C SER A 8 -44.71 -21.58 -40.90
N ALA A 9 -45.47 -20.73 -40.20
CA ALA A 9 -44.93 -19.59 -39.50
C ALA A 9 -43.87 -20.10 -38.51
N ARG A 10 -42.59 -19.83 -38.80
CA ARG A 10 -41.55 -19.81 -37.78
C ARG A 10 -42.03 -18.83 -36.70
N PRO A 11 -42.19 -19.24 -35.42
CA PRO A 11 -42.40 -18.26 -34.38
C PRO A 11 -41.10 -17.47 -34.23
N ALA A 12 -41.11 -16.27 -34.82
CA ALA A 12 -40.31 -15.15 -34.37
C ALA A 12 -40.67 -14.90 -32.91
N GLY A 13 -39.75 -15.27 -32.03
CA GLY A 13 -39.99 -15.23 -30.60
C GLY A 13 -38.67 -15.24 -29.85
N ARG A 14 -37.76 -14.33 -30.19
CA ARG A 14 -36.75 -13.92 -29.21
C ARG A 14 -37.49 -13.08 -28.17
N SER A 15 -38.11 -13.75 -27.21
CA SER A 15 -38.34 -13.15 -25.91
C SER A 15 -36.96 -12.76 -25.39
N SER A 16 -36.67 -11.46 -25.45
CA SER A 16 -35.63 -10.85 -24.63
C SER A 16 -36.04 -11.10 -23.18
N SER A 17 -35.59 -12.23 -22.65
CA SER A 17 -35.93 -12.67 -21.31
C SER A 17 -35.14 -11.84 -20.30
N ALA A 18 -35.71 -11.61 -19.12
CA ALA A 18 -35.03 -10.97 -18.01
C ALA A 18 -33.63 -11.57 -17.71
N ALA A 19 -33.41 -12.84 -18.10
CA ALA A 19 -32.12 -13.50 -18.02
C ALA A 19 -31.04 -12.86 -18.92
N GLY A 20 -31.38 -12.42 -20.15
CA GLY A 20 -30.42 -11.74 -21.03
C GLY A 20 -29.97 -10.40 -20.47
N LEU A 21 -30.89 -9.65 -19.86
CA LEU A 21 -30.60 -8.38 -19.19
C LEU A 21 -29.77 -8.60 -17.92
N PHE A 22 -30.07 -9.65 -17.16
CA PHE A 22 -29.27 -10.07 -16.01
C PHE A 22 -27.82 -10.41 -16.41
N TRP A 23 -27.63 -11.23 -17.45
CA TRP A 23 -26.29 -11.58 -17.93
C TRP A 23 -25.53 -10.36 -18.48
N PHE A 24 -26.21 -9.46 -19.19
CA PHE A 24 -25.62 -8.21 -19.64
C PHE A 24 -25.15 -7.33 -18.46
N MET A 25 -25.99 -7.17 -17.44
CA MET A 25 -25.63 -6.40 -16.23
C MET A 25 -24.46 -7.04 -15.49
N LEU A 26 -24.46 -8.37 -15.37
CA LEU A 26 -23.35 -9.09 -14.74
C LEU A 26 -22.04 -8.87 -15.51
N LEU A 27 -22.06 -8.99 -16.85
CA LEU A 27 -20.86 -8.89 -17.68
C LEU A 27 -20.33 -7.46 -17.78
N SER A 28 -21.23 -6.48 -17.89
CA SER A 28 -20.87 -5.06 -17.90
C SER A 28 -20.35 -4.59 -16.55
N LEU A 29 -20.98 -4.99 -15.44
CA LEU A 29 -20.53 -4.64 -14.09
C LEU A 29 -19.17 -5.26 -13.78
N THR A 30 -18.97 -6.53 -14.12
CA THR A 30 -17.66 -7.20 -13.93
C THR A 30 -16.56 -6.57 -14.75
N GLY A 31 -16.83 -6.22 -16.03
CA GLY A 31 -15.89 -5.48 -16.87
C GLY A 31 -15.56 -4.09 -16.30
N LEU A 32 -16.58 -3.36 -15.84
CA LEU A 32 -16.39 -2.03 -15.23
C LEU A 32 -15.61 -2.12 -13.92
N CYS A 33 -15.92 -3.09 -13.06
CA CYS A 33 -15.20 -3.34 -11.81
C CYS A 33 -13.73 -3.73 -12.07
N ALA A 34 -13.46 -4.52 -13.11
CA ALA A 34 -12.09 -4.88 -13.51
C ALA A 34 -11.31 -3.66 -14.04
N LEU A 35 -11.96 -2.79 -14.81
CA LEU A 35 -11.35 -1.57 -15.31
C LEU A 35 -11.09 -0.58 -14.15
N ALA A 36 -12.07 -0.40 -13.27
CA ALA A 36 -11.94 0.44 -12.09
C ALA A 36 -10.80 -0.06 -11.19
N SER A 37 -10.77 -1.35 -10.88
CA SER A 37 -9.70 -1.92 -10.06
C SER A 37 -8.33 -1.76 -10.73
N ALA A 38 -8.22 -1.91 -12.06
CA ALA A 38 -6.97 -1.74 -12.78
C ALA A 38 -6.39 -0.31 -12.74
N VAL A 39 -7.24 0.69 -12.51
CA VAL A 39 -6.83 2.10 -12.38
C VAL A 39 -6.64 2.48 -10.92
N LEU A 40 -7.53 2.05 -10.03
CA LEU A 40 -7.53 2.45 -8.62
C LEU A 40 -6.50 1.70 -7.76
N LEU A 41 -6.26 0.41 -8.02
CA LEU A 41 -5.30 -0.39 -7.26
C LEU A 41 -3.86 0.14 -7.29
N PRO A 42 -3.27 0.52 -8.44
CA PRO A 42 -1.90 1.05 -8.46
C PRO A 42 -1.78 2.39 -7.74
N GLU A 43 -2.78 3.27 -7.85
CA GLU A 43 -2.80 4.55 -7.14
C GLU A 43 -2.93 4.35 -5.63
N TYR A 44 -3.76 3.39 -5.20
CA TYR A 44 -3.88 3.01 -3.79
C TYR A 44 -2.55 2.47 -3.24
N ALA A 45 -1.85 1.63 -4.00
CA ALA A 45 -0.54 1.12 -3.60
C ALA A 45 0.49 2.24 -3.49
N ALA A 46 0.50 3.19 -4.44
CA ALA A 46 1.38 4.37 -4.39
C ALA A 46 1.09 5.26 -3.16
N LEU A 47 -0.19 5.43 -2.83
CA LEU A 47 -0.60 6.18 -1.65
C LEU A 47 -0.09 5.53 -0.36
N LEU A 48 -0.22 4.20 -0.23
CA LEU A 48 0.30 3.47 0.94
C LEU A 48 1.83 3.56 1.06
N GLU A 49 2.56 3.55 -0.07
CA GLU A 49 4.01 3.75 -0.05
C GLU A 49 4.38 5.15 0.45
N LEU A 50 3.64 6.18 0.04
CA LEU A 50 3.83 7.55 0.49
C LEU A 50 3.50 7.71 1.98
N GLU A 51 2.43 7.08 2.45
CA GLU A 51 2.10 7.04 3.89
C GLU A 51 3.20 6.36 4.69
N GLY A 52 3.72 5.22 4.21
CA GLY A 52 4.85 4.55 4.86
C GLY A 52 6.10 5.42 4.93
N ARG A 53 6.42 6.18 3.87
CA ARG A 53 7.55 7.14 3.87
C ARG A 53 7.31 8.29 4.83
N ARG A 54 6.09 8.84 4.87
CA ARG A 54 5.72 9.90 5.81
C ARG A 54 5.91 9.43 7.24
N ASP A 55 5.43 8.23 7.57
CA ASP A 55 5.47 7.69 8.91
C ASP A 55 6.91 7.36 9.34
N ALA A 56 7.74 6.84 8.41
CA ALA A 56 9.17 6.65 8.65
C ALA A 56 9.91 7.97 8.94
N LEU A 57 9.63 9.03 8.17
CA LEU A 57 10.19 10.36 8.41
C LEU A 57 9.72 10.96 9.74
N ALA A 58 8.43 10.81 10.06
CA ALA A 58 7.88 11.28 11.33
C ALA A 58 8.55 10.58 12.53
N HIS A 59 8.78 9.26 12.42
CA HIS A 59 9.50 8.49 13.42
C HIS A 59 10.96 8.97 13.58
N GLN A 60 11.66 9.21 12.47
CA GLN A 60 13.02 9.74 12.52
C GLN A 60 13.08 11.10 13.23
N VAL A 61 12.19 12.04 12.87
CA VAL A 61 12.11 13.36 13.53
C VAL A 61 11.83 13.21 15.03
N GLN A 62 10.96 12.27 15.42
CA GLN A 62 10.69 12.00 16.82
C GLN A 62 11.93 11.47 17.56
N CYS A 63 12.70 10.56 16.96
CA CYS A 63 13.96 10.08 17.52
C CYS A 63 14.99 11.20 17.67
N GLU A 64 15.14 12.07 16.67
CA GLU A 64 16.03 13.23 16.72
C GLU A 64 15.63 14.21 17.82
N GLN A 65 14.34 14.49 17.97
CA GLN A 65 13.82 15.32 19.07
C GLN A 65 14.09 14.70 20.45
N ARG A 66 13.92 13.39 20.60
CA ARG A 66 14.27 12.68 21.84
C ARG A 66 15.76 12.77 22.14
N LEU A 67 16.60 12.65 21.12
CA LEU A 67 18.05 12.76 21.25
C LEU A 67 18.46 14.19 21.65
N ALA A 68 17.88 15.21 21.02
CA ALA A 68 18.11 16.61 21.37
C ALA A 68 17.70 16.90 22.81
N ALA A 69 16.50 16.47 23.22
CA ALA A 69 16.01 16.63 24.59
C ALA A 69 16.87 15.88 25.62
N TYR A 70 17.43 14.72 25.25
CA TYR A 70 18.40 14.00 26.09
C TYR A 70 19.71 14.78 26.23
N ASN A 71 20.25 15.30 25.12
CA ASN A 71 21.48 16.10 25.11
C ASN A 71 21.33 17.38 25.94
N ASP A 72 20.19 18.07 25.83
CA ASP A 72 19.91 19.27 26.64
C ASP A 72 19.90 18.96 28.14
N ARG A 73 19.26 17.85 28.55
CA ARG A 73 19.28 17.40 29.95
C ARG A 73 20.69 17.02 30.39
N LEU A 74 21.47 16.39 29.51
CA LEU A 74 22.84 16.00 29.80
C LEU A 74 23.74 17.23 30.01
N ILE A 75 23.62 18.24 29.15
CA ILE A 75 24.37 19.51 29.27
C ILE A 75 24.04 20.18 30.60
N ARG A 76 22.77 20.36 30.92
CA ARG A 76 22.35 20.96 32.20
C ARG A 76 22.83 20.14 33.40
N ALA A 77 22.76 18.81 33.32
CA ALA A 77 23.24 17.94 34.38
C ALA A 77 24.76 18.04 34.58
N MET A 78 25.55 18.21 33.52
CA MET A 78 26.99 18.41 33.61
C MET A 78 27.39 19.75 34.25
N GLU A 79 26.56 20.79 34.10
CA GLU A 79 26.77 22.07 34.77
C GLU A 79 26.55 21.95 36.29
N THR A 80 25.58 21.12 36.70
CA THR A 80 25.21 20.95 38.11
C THR A 80 25.98 19.85 38.84
N ASP A 81 26.39 18.78 38.15
CA ASP A 81 27.04 17.60 38.74
C ASP A 81 28.48 17.40 38.22
N PRO A 82 29.50 17.73 39.03
CA PRO A 82 30.90 17.56 38.64
C PRO A 82 31.32 16.10 38.50
N VAL A 83 30.65 15.16 39.19
CA VAL A 83 30.94 13.72 39.11
C VAL A 83 30.47 13.18 37.76
N LEU A 84 29.27 13.55 37.32
CA LEU A 84 28.74 13.19 36.01
C LEU A 84 29.64 13.73 34.88
N ARG A 85 30.05 15.00 34.98
CA ARG A 85 30.98 15.63 34.02
C ARG A 85 32.30 14.86 33.92
N THR A 86 32.87 14.47 35.06
CA THR A 86 34.11 13.69 35.08
C THR A 86 33.92 12.29 34.49
N ARG A 87 32.80 11.61 34.78
CA ARG A 87 32.48 10.31 34.18
C ARG A 87 32.35 10.39 32.66
N LEU A 88 31.69 11.43 32.14
CA LEU A 88 31.55 11.65 30.70
C LEU A 88 32.90 11.95 30.03
N MET A 89 33.74 12.76 30.65
CA MET A 89 35.11 13.02 30.18
C MET A 89 35.94 11.73 30.12
N MET A 90 35.84 10.87 31.14
CA MET A 90 36.51 9.56 31.14
C MET A 90 36.00 8.65 30.02
N ARG A 91 34.68 8.65 29.76
CA ARG A 91 34.05 7.78 28.76
C ARG A 91 34.27 8.22 27.31
N HIS A 92 34.18 9.53 27.04
CA HIS A 92 34.16 10.06 25.67
C HIS A 92 35.46 10.74 25.25
N CYS A 93 36.21 11.33 26.18
CA CYS A 93 37.45 12.04 25.87
C CYS A 93 38.71 11.20 26.13
N ASN A 94 38.56 9.90 26.43
CA ASN A 94 39.66 9.02 26.87
C ASN A 94 40.50 9.63 28.00
N TYR A 95 39.90 10.51 28.79
CA TYR A 95 40.59 11.16 29.89
C TYR A 95 40.81 10.14 31.01
N ARG A 96 42.08 9.86 31.35
CA ARG A 96 42.43 9.03 32.50
C ARG A 96 43.03 9.91 33.59
N PRO A 97 42.42 10.01 34.78
CA PRO A 97 43.05 10.73 35.88
C PRO A 97 44.32 10.00 36.32
N ALA A 98 45.30 10.75 36.84
CA ALA A 98 46.63 10.24 37.15
C ALA A 98 46.71 9.08 38.16
N ARG A 99 45.62 8.79 38.91
CA ARG A 99 45.54 7.72 39.93
C ARG A 99 44.40 6.73 39.65
N PHE A 100 44.17 6.38 38.39
CA PHE A 100 43.09 5.48 38.01
C PHE A 100 43.47 4.01 38.28
N GLN A 101 42.72 3.31 39.14
CA GLN A 101 42.73 1.85 39.24
C GLN A 101 41.51 1.31 38.51
N THR A 102 41.72 0.50 37.48
CA THR A 102 40.65 -0.24 36.79
C THR A 102 40.22 -1.41 37.66
N LEU A 103 38.99 -1.36 38.19
CA LEU A 103 38.32 -2.54 38.72
C LEU A 103 37.68 -3.31 37.56
N PRO A 104 38.02 -4.58 37.33
CA PRO A 104 37.28 -5.42 36.40
C PRO A 104 35.89 -5.64 36.99
N VAL A 105 34.90 -4.96 36.42
CA VAL A 105 33.49 -5.23 36.70
C VAL A 105 32.98 -6.01 35.51
N ASP A 106 32.58 -7.26 35.74
CA ASP A 106 31.88 -8.08 34.76
C ASP A 106 30.48 -7.50 34.55
N LEU A 107 30.38 -6.47 33.70
CA LEU A 107 29.09 -5.95 33.26
C LEU A 107 28.54 -6.85 32.14
N PRO A 108 27.26 -7.25 32.21
CA PRO A 108 26.63 -8.04 31.15
C PRO A 108 26.64 -7.25 29.83
N PRO A 109 26.92 -7.92 28.70
CA PRO A 109 27.02 -7.28 27.39
C PRO A 109 25.61 -7.00 26.82
N ALA A 110 24.84 -6.06 27.37
CA ALA A 110 23.53 -5.72 26.81
C ALA A 110 22.95 -4.34 27.18
N GLU A 111 23.54 -3.58 28.10
CA GLU A 111 23.04 -2.23 28.39
C GLU A 111 23.63 -1.21 27.43
N LEU A 112 23.12 -1.23 26.19
CA LEU A 112 23.26 -0.11 25.25
C LEU A 112 22.92 1.18 25.99
N ALA A 113 23.86 2.13 25.97
CA ALA A 113 23.64 3.45 26.56
C ALA A 113 22.37 4.07 25.98
N VAL A 114 21.64 4.86 26.78
CA VAL A 114 20.44 5.58 26.34
C VAL A 114 20.57 6.23 24.94
N PRO A 115 21.66 6.95 24.60
CA PRO A 115 21.83 7.50 23.26
C PRO A 115 21.95 6.44 22.17
N SER A 116 22.61 5.30 22.42
CA SER A 116 22.74 4.25 21.42
C SER A 116 21.43 3.48 21.20
N ARG A 117 20.56 3.40 22.23
CA ARG A 117 19.19 2.85 22.06
C ARG A 117 18.33 3.75 21.17
N ILE A 118 18.33 5.07 21.41
CA ILE A 118 17.58 6.04 20.59
C ILE A 118 18.08 6.01 19.14
N LEU A 119 19.40 5.90 18.95
CA LEU A 119 20.00 5.81 17.62
C LEU A 119 19.64 4.50 16.91
N GLN A 120 19.61 3.38 17.64
CA GLN A 120 19.20 2.09 17.10
C GLN A 120 17.70 2.07 16.75
N GLU A 121 16.85 2.71 17.56
CA GLU A 121 15.41 2.87 17.28
C GLU A 121 15.17 3.73 16.02
N ALA A 122 16.01 4.73 15.77
CA ALA A 122 15.96 5.53 14.54
C ALA A 122 16.38 4.72 13.29
N MET A 123 17.27 3.74 13.44
CA MET A 123 17.70 2.86 12.35
C MET A 123 16.67 1.80 11.97
N LEU A 124 15.66 1.57 12.81
CA LEU A 124 14.62 0.56 12.62
C LEU A 124 13.28 1.29 12.36
N PRO A 125 12.99 1.67 11.10
CA PRO A 125 11.73 2.33 10.78
C PRO A 125 10.55 1.41 11.09
N PRO A 126 9.36 1.97 11.39
CA PRO A 126 8.15 1.17 11.59
C PRO A 126 7.86 0.32 10.34
N ALA A 127 7.46 -0.92 10.56
CA ALA A 127 7.12 -1.83 9.47
C ALA A 127 5.97 -1.26 8.63
N PRO A 128 6.05 -1.32 7.29
CA PRO A 128 4.96 -0.89 6.44
C PRO A 128 3.71 -1.74 6.70
N ARG A 129 2.52 -1.14 6.57
CA ARG A 129 1.25 -1.88 6.66
C ARG A 129 1.14 -2.87 5.49
N GLU A 130 0.92 -4.14 5.82
CA GLU A 130 0.73 -5.19 4.82
C GLU A 130 -0.75 -5.35 4.48
N ASP A 131 -1.16 -4.80 3.33
CA ASP A 131 -2.52 -4.92 2.80
C ASP A 131 -2.54 -5.77 1.53
N ALA A 132 -3.48 -6.71 1.44
CA ALA A 132 -3.66 -7.55 0.25
C ALA A 132 -3.95 -6.73 -1.02
N PHE A 133 -4.65 -5.59 -0.88
CA PHE A 133 -4.90 -4.64 -1.97
C PHE A 133 -3.63 -3.94 -2.45
N ALA A 134 -2.69 -3.64 -1.54
CA ALA A 134 -1.39 -3.09 -1.90
C ALA A 134 -0.57 -4.10 -2.69
N ALA A 135 -0.58 -5.36 -2.29
CA ALA A 135 0.09 -6.44 -3.02
C ALA A 135 -0.49 -6.63 -4.43
N ALA A 136 -1.83 -6.58 -4.57
CA ALA A 136 -2.49 -6.63 -5.87
C ALA A 136 -2.15 -5.40 -6.73
N GLY A 137 -2.14 -4.19 -6.15
CA GLY A 137 -1.75 -2.96 -6.84
C GLY A 137 -0.30 -2.94 -7.30
N ARG A 138 0.64 -3.47 -6.49
CA ARG A 138 2.05 -3.63 -6.89
C ARG A 138 2.27 -4.68 -7.98
N ARG A 139 1.37 -5.66 -8.12
CA ARG A 139 1.42 -6.57 -9.28
C ARG A 139 0.88 -5.90 -10.53
N LEU A 140 -0.15 -5.07 -10.38
CA LEU A 140 -0.76 -4.31 -11.49
C LEU A 140 0.00 -3.03 -11.88
N SER A 141 1.05 -2.65 -11.16
CA SER A 141 1.89 -1.51 -11.53
C SER A 141 2.75 -1.79 -12.77
N ASP A 142 2.94 -3.06 -13.13
CA ASP A 142 3.57 -3.45 -14.38
C ASP A 142 2.75 -2.94 -15.58
N PRO A 143 3.34 -2.12 -16.48
CA PRO A 143 2.60 -1.49 -17.56
C PRO A 143 1.98 -2.52 -18.52
N LEU A 144 2.67 -3.63 -18.78
CA LEU A 144 2.17 -4.72 -19.62
C LEU A 144 0.95 -5.42 -19.01
N GLN A 145 0.96 -5.69 -17.70
CA GLN A 145 -0.17 -6.31 -17.02
C GLN A 145 -1.36 -5.36 -16.97
N ARG A 146 -1.11 -4.08 -16.67
CA ARG A 146 -2.13 -3.02 -16.66
C ARG A 146 -2.80 -2.88 -18.03
N THR A 147 -2.02 -2.75 -19.10
CA THR A 147 -2.57 -2.65 -20.45
C THR A 147 -3.35 -3.90 -20.83
N GLY A 148 -2.87 -5.09 -20.48
CA GLY A 148 -3.60 -6.35 -20.69
C GLY A 148 -4.97 -6.37 -20.01
N VAL A 149 -5.05 -6.01 -18.73
CA VAL A 149 -6.30 -5.98 -17.96
C VAL A 149 -7.27 -4.92 -18.51
N VAL A 150 -6.77 -3.74 -18.87
CA VAL A 150 -7.58 -2.67 -19.48
C VAL A 150 -8.13 -3.11 -20.84
N VAL A 151 -7.31 -3.74 -21.70
CA VAL A 151 -7.75 -4.21 -23.01
C VAL A 151 -8.79 -5.33 -22.88
N VAL A 152 -8.57 -6.30 -21.99
CA VAL A 152 -9.52 -7.41 -21.77
C VAL A 152 -10.85 -6.89 -21.20
N SER A 153 -10.82 -5.97 -20.23
CA SER A 153 -12.04 -5.37 -19.67
C SER A 153 -12.81 -4.60 -20.73
N LEU A 154 -12.13 -3.81 -21.57
CA LEU A 154 -12.76 -3.07 -22.66
C LEU A 154 -13.36 -3.99 -23.73
N LEU A 155 -12.68 -5.10 -24.05
CA LEU A 155 -13.19 -6.15 -24.93
C LEU A 155 -14.43 -6.84 -24.33
N MET A 156 -14.45 -7.12 -23.03
CA MET A 156 -15.63 -7.68 -22.36
C MET A 156 -16.83 -6.73 -22.42
N VAL A 157 -16.63 -5.43 -22.16
CA VAL A 157 -17.70 -4.43 -22.26
C VAL A 157 -18.19 -4.31 -23.70
N ALA A 158 -17.28 -4.29 -24.68
CA ALA A 158 -17.63 -4.25 -26.11
C ALA A 158 -18.39 -5.51 -26.54
N ALA A 159 -17.99 -6.68 -26.06
CA ALA A 159 -18.67 -7.94 -26.33
C ALA A 159 -20.07 -7.98 -25.68
N ALA A 160 -20.22 -7.47 -24.45
CA ALA A 160 -21.53 -7.33 -23.81
C ALA A 160 -22.45 -6.44 -24.64
N LEU A 161 -21.95 -5.30 -25.10
CA LEU A 161 -22.71 -4.39 -25.95
C LEU A 161 -23.07 -5.06 -27.27
N PHE A 162 -22.15 -5.75 -27.94
CA PHE A 162 -22.42 -6.35 -29.26
C PHE A 162 -23.35 -7.57 -29.19
N LEU A 163 -23.20 -8.41 -28.17
CA LEU A 163 -24.00 -9.63 -28.01
C LEU A 163 -25.42 -9.33 -27.52
N PHE A 164 -25.61 -8.27 -26.75
CA PHE A 164 -26.90 -7.93 -26.13
C PHE A 164 -27.51 -6.62 -26.65
N ALA A 165 -26.88 -5.92 -27.61
CA ALA A 165 -27.47 -4.74 -28.24
C ALA A 165 -28.80 -5.10 -28.94
N PRO A 166 -29.86 -4.31 -28.74
CA PRO A 166 -31.09 -4.48 -29.49
C PRO A 166 -30.80 -4.22 -30.96
N ARG A 167 -31.03 -5.22 -31.82
CA ARG A 167 -31.04 -5.00 -33.27
C ARG A 167 -32.19 -4.05 -33.56
N THR A 168 -31.87 -2.82 -33.97
CA THR A 168 -32.85 -1.89 -34.49
C THR A 168 -33.41 -2.52 -35.77
N GLU A 169 -34.56 -3.16 -35.67
CA GLU A 169 -35.33 -3.55 -36.86
C GLU A 169 -35.69 -2.27 -37.58
N THR A 170 -35.03 -2.02 -38.70
CA THR A 170 -35.38 -0.94 -39.61
C THR A 170 -36.81 -1.18 -40.09
N PRO A 171 -37.77 -0.29 -39.81
CA PRO A 171 -39.12 -0.45 -40.33
C PRO A 171 -39.08 -0.24 -41.84
N THR A 172 -39.13 -1.34 -42.61
CA THR A 172 -39.40 -1.31 -44.04
C THR A 172 -40.83 -0.80 -44.22
N ARG A 173 -40.95 0.45 -44.71
CA ARG A 173 -42.18 0.98 -45.30
C ARG A 173 -42.41 0.39 -46.68
#